data_AF-A0A7W0HGE0-F1
#
_entry.id   AF-A0A7W0HGE0-F1
#
_cell.length_a   1.000
_cell.length_b   1.000
_cell.length_c   1.000
_cell.angle_alpha   90.00
_cell.angle_beta   90.00
_cell.angle_gamma   90.00
#
_symmetry.space_group_name_H-M   'P 1'
#
loop_
_entity.id
_entity.type
_entity.pdbx_description
1 polymer ?
#
loop_
_entity_poly.entity_id
_entity_poly.type
_entity_poly.pdbx_seq_one_letter_code
_entity_poly.pdbx_strand_id
1 'polypeptide(L)'
;MKFLRLAVVVMMTAASPAAPDAQGRRGSPGVPSVPVTTDLVLAKPDAYAGQSVTLSSGVDEILSKTVFTVGQRKVVNGKDVVKAGRPLLVIAPTLDAALTANNYLTIVGAVIKFDAAAIASKAKDYQLDLAPDVVAKYQGQTVLLATTILSSTSTELTRKPTP
;
A
#
# COMPACT_ATOMS: atom_id res chain seq x y z
N MET A 1 -1.68 48.77 -61.10
CA MET A 1 -1.11 49.91 -60.34
C MET A 1 -1.04 49.53 -58.87
N LYS A 2 0.15 49.73 -58.25
CA LYS A 2 0.45 49.83 -56.80
C LYS A 2 0.13 48.61 -55.92
N PHE A 3 1.10 47.75 -55.59
CA PHE A 3 2.22 47.90 -54.64
C PHE A 3 1.84 48.06 -53.15
N LEU A 4 2.12 46.98 -52.41
CA LEU A 4 3.05 46.93 -51.25
C LEU A 4 2.52 47.25 -49.85
N ARG A 5 3.08 46.45 -48.90
CA ARG A 5 3.07 46.48 -47.43
C ARG A 5 2.01 45.52 -46.84
N LEU A 6 2.31 44.60 -45.94
CA LEU A 6 3.35 44.58 -44.91
C LEU A 6 3.61 43.11 -44.49
N ALA A 7 4.86 42.83 -44.15
CA ALA A 7 5.29 41.56 -43.56
C ALA A 7 5.29 41.64 -42.02
N VAL A 8 5.32 40.44 -41.41
CA VAL A 8 5.83 40.09 -40.06
C VAL A 8 4.93 40.44 -38.86
N VAL A 9 4.47 39.43 -38.12
CA VAL A 9 5.08 38.91 -36.87
C VAL A 9 4.13 37.86 -36.26
N VAL A 10 4.68 36.67 -36.08
CA VAL A 10 4.16 35.57 -35.27
C VAL A 10 4.14 35.98 -33.80
N MET A 11 3.04 35.73 -33.09
CA MET A 11 3.14 35.33 -31.70
C MET A 11 2.05 34.31 -31.36
N MET A 12 2.47 33.05 -31.31
CA MET A 12 1.75 31.96 -30.68
C MET A 12 1.48 32.32 -29.21
N THR A 13 0.22 32.36 -28.82
CA THR A 13 -0.18 32.27 -27.41
C THR A 13 -0.77 30.88 -27.19
N ALA A 14 0.10 29.93 -26.86
CA ALA A 14 -0.33 28.65 -26.32
C ALA A 14 -0.82 28.88 -24.88
N ALA A 15 -2.12 29.08 -24.72
CA ALA A 15 -2.78 28.97 -23.42
C ALA A 15 -2.77 27.49 -23.03
N SER A 16 -1.78 27.09 -22.24
CA SER A 16 -1.79 25.77 -21.59
C SER A 16 -2.85 25.79 -20.49
N PRO A 17 -3.80 24.84 -20.43
CA PRO A 17 -4.63 24.68 -19.25
C PRO A 17 -3.72 24.21 -18.11
N ALA A 18 -3.55 25.07 -17.10
CA ALA A 18 -3.01 24.66 -15.82
C ALA A 18 -3.89 23.53 -15.28
N ALA A 19 -3.34 22.31 -15.25
CA ALA A 19 -3.96 21.20 -14.56
C ALA A 19 -4.11 21.59 -13.08
N PRO A 20 -5.27 21.37 -12.45
CA PRO A 20 -5.45 21.68 -11.04
C PRO A 20 -4.45 20.86 -10.23
N ASP A 21 -3.60 21.59 -9.49
CA ASP A 21 -2.82 21.09 -8.37
C ASP A 21 -3.66 20.11 -7.56
N ALA A 22 -3.23 18.84 -7.56
CA ALA A 22 -3.66 17.84 -6.61
C ALA A 22 -3.12 18.22 -5.22
N GLN A 23 -3.66 19.29 -4.64
CA GLN A 23 -3.55 19.62 -3.23
C GLN A 23 -4.14 18.47 -2.42
N GLY A 24 -3.28 17.64 -1.83
CA GLY A 24 -3.74 16.54 -0.97
C GLY A 24 -2.71 15.58 -0.40
N ARG A 25 -1.40 15.75 -0.59
CA ARG A 25 -0.40 14.88 0.08
C ARG A 25 0.59 15.67 0.93
N ARG A 26 0.12 16.14 2.09
CA ARG A 26 0.99 16.24 3.27
C ARG A 26 1.10 14.83 3.87
N GLY A 27 1.92 14.00 3.27
CA GLY A 27 2.47 12.80 3.90
C GLY A 27 3.96 13.05 4.12
N SER A 28 4.46 12.66 5.29
CA SER A 28 5.86 12.64 5.71
C SER A 28 6.83 12.30 4.57
N PRO A 29 8.13 12.70 4.62
CA PRO A 29 9.13 12.30 3.63
C PRO A 29 9.34 10.77 3.73
N GLY A 30 8.45 10.03 3.07
CA GLY A 30 8.34 8.60 3.11
C GLY A 30 8.83 8.03 1.80
N VAL A 31 9.57 6.93 1.89
CA VAL A 31 10.07 6.13 0.78
C VAL A 31 9.06 6.11 -0.38
N PRO A 32 9.47 6.41 -1.64
CA PRO A 32 8.58 6.35 -2.77
C PRO A 32 7.93 4.97 -2.82
N SER A 33 6.61 4.94 -2.72
CA SER A 33 5.81 3.71 -2.69
C SER A 33 4.71 3.78 -3.72
N VAL A 34 4.40 2.63 -4.32
CA VAL A 34 3.40 2.54 -5.38
C VAL A 34 2.03 2.28 -4.75
N PRO A 35 1.02 3.15 -4.98
CA PRO A 35 -0.33 2.88 -4.51
C PRO A 35 -0.95 1.73 -5.32
N VAL A 36 -1.38 0.67 -4.64
CA VAL A 36 -1.94 -0.54 -5.24
C VAL A 36 -3.06 -1.13 -4.40
N THR A 37 -3.78 -2.10 -4.95
CA THR A 37 -4.81 -2.87 -4.26
C THR A 37 -4.32 -4.26 -3.90
N THR A 38 -4.93 -4.91 -2.90
CA THR A 38 -4.56 -6.29 -2.53
C THR A 38 -4.73 -7.23 -3.71
N ASP A 39 -5.82 -7.11 -4.46
CA ASP A 39 -6.08 -7.94 -5.64
C ASP A 39 -5.03 -7.76 -6.74
N LEU A 40 -4.55 -6.53 -6.97
CA LEU A 40 -3.55 -6.27 -8.00
C LEU A 40 -2.19 -6.87 -7.61
N VAL A 41 -1.81 -6.74 -6.34
CA VAL A 41 -0.59 -7.37 -5.81
C VAL A 41 -0.66 -8.89 -5.92
N LEU A 42 -1.81 -9.48 -5.59
CA LEU A 42 -2.03 -10.92 -5.66
C LEU A 42 -2.20 -11.46 -7.09
N ALA A 43 -2.65 -10.63 -8.04
CA ALA A 43 -2.83 -10.99 -9.44
C ALA A 43 -1.53 -10.85 -10.25
N LYS A 44 -0.65 -9.92 -9.86
CA LYS A 44 0.64 -9.64 -10.54
C LYS A 44 1.79 -9.60 -9.54
N PRO A 45 2.07 -10.69 -8.81
CA PRO A 45 3.03 -10.68 -7.73
C PRO A 45 4.45 -10.34 -8.18
N ASP A 46 4.88 -10.82 -9.34
CA ASP A 46 6.23 -10.56 -9.86
C ASP A 46 6.42 -9.11 -10.30
N ALA A 47 5.33 -8.39 -10.63
CA ALA A 47 5.40 -6.97 -10.98
C ALA A 47 5.67 -6.07 -9.76
N TYR A 48 5.37 -6.55 -8.56
CA TYR A 48 5.53 -5.80 -7.31
C TYR A 48 6.55 -6.40 -6.36
N ALA A 49 7.04 -7.63 -6.61
CA ALA A 49 8.03 -8.28 -5.77
C ALA A 49 9.27 -7.38 -5.54
N GLY A 50 9.61 -7.18 -4.27
CA GLY A 50 10.70 -6.30 -3.85
C GLY A 50 10.37 -4.80 -3.86
N GLN A 51 9.22 -4.38 -4.41
CA GLN A 51 8.79 -2.98 -4.39
C GLN A 51 8.10 -2.64 -3.07
N SER A 52 8.30 -1.39 -2.64
CA SER A 52 7.50 -0.79 -1.58
C SER A 52 6.17 -0.32 -2.14
N VAL A 53 5.09 -0.80 -1.56
CA VAL A 53 3.72 -0.47 -1.98
C VAL A 53 2.94 0.16 -0.84
N THR A 54 1.99 1.01 -1.19
CA THR A 54 1.01 1.56 -0.26
C THR A 54 -0.36 0.97 -0.56
N LEU A 55 -0.99 0.37 0.45
CA LEU A 55 -2.30 -0.26 0.38
C LEU A 55 -3.23 0.38 1.43
N SER A 56 -4.44 0.76 1.03
CA SER A 56 -5.49 1.13 1.98
C SER A 56 -6.53 0.02 1.98
N SER A 57 -6.64 -0.73 3.08
CA SER A 57 -7.46 -1.94 3.14
C SER A 57 -7.95 -2.21 4.54
N GLY A 58 -8.96 -3.06 4.60
CA GLY A 58 -9.60 -3.45 5.84
C GLY A 58 -8.94 -4.64 6.50
N VAL A 59 -8.81 -4.65 7.82
CA VAL A 59 -8.42 -5.86 8.57
C VAL A 59 -9.53 -6.89 8.47
N ASP A 60 -9.21 -8.05 7.91
CA ASP A 60 -10.15 -9.16 7.70
C ASP A 60 -10.09 -10.18 8.82
N GLU A 61 -8.88 -10.51 9.27
CA GLU A 61 -8.58 -11.51 10.30
C GLU A 61 -7.25 -11.15 10.97
N ILE A 62 -7.16 -11.33 12.27
CA ILE A 62 -5.93 -11.12 13.06
C ILE A 62 -5.43 -12.51 13.45
N LEU A 63 -4.25 -12.88 12.95
CA LEU A 63 -3.69 -14.22 13.15
C LEU A 63 -2.74 -14.25 14.36
N SER A 64 -2.07 -13.13 14.64
CA SER A 64 -1.26 -12.92 15.84
C SER A 64 -1.07 -11.43 16.11
N LYS A 65 -0.24 -11.08 17.12
CA LYS A 65 0.04 -9.67 17.46
C LYS A 65 0.63 -8.88 16.29
N THR A 66 1.41 -9.53 15.43
CA THR A 66 2.16 -8.89 14.34
C THR A 66 1.76 -9.37 12.96
N VAL A 67 0.82 -10.33 12.86
CA VAL A 67 0.39 -10.90 11.59
C VAL A 67 -1.13 -10.89 11.47
N PHE A 68 -1.61 -10.39 10.35
CA PHE A 68 -3.03 -10.24 10.07
C PHE A 68 -3.26 -10.27 8.56
N THR A 69 -4.49 -10.52 8.14
CA THR A 69 -4.86 -10.41 6.73
C THR A 69 -5.67 -9.17 6.47
N VAL A 70 -5.46 -8.55 5.31
CA VAL A 70 -6.25 -7.41 4.85
C VAL A 70 -6.93 -7.68 3.53
N GLY A 71 -8.14 -7.18 3.38
CA GLY A 71 -8.96 -7.32 2.18
C GLY A 71 -9.49 -5.99 1.69
N GLN A 72 -9.82 -5.95 0.39
CA GLN A 72 -10.61 -4.85 -0.12
C GLN A 72 -12.03 -4.93 0.42
N ARG A 73 -12.70 -3.77 0.48
CA ARG A 73 -14.14 -3.76 0.71
C ARG A 73 -14.83 -3.04 -0.43
N LYS A 74 -16.04 -3.50 -0.72
CA LYS A 74 -16.90 -2.97 -1.78
C LYS A 74 -18.23 -2.54 -1.17
N VAL A 75 -18.70 -1.38 -1.59
CA VAL A 75 -20.07 -0.95 -1.31
C VAL A 75 -21.01 -1.70 -2.25
N VAL A 76 -21.95 -2.45 -1.69
CA VAL A 76 -23.06 -3.09 -2.39
C VAL A 76 -24.37 -2.43 -1.96
N ASN A 77 -25.34 -2.39 -2.87
CA ASN A 77 -26.66 -1.79 -2.64
C ASN A 77 -26.63 -0.34 -2.12
N GLY A 78 -25.55 0.40 -2.38
CA GLY A 78 -25.38 1.79 -2.00
C GLY A 78 -25.16 2.06 -0.51
N LYS A 79 -25.15 1.03 0.36
CA LYS A 79 -25.04 1.21 1.82
C LYS A 79 -24.25 0.12 2.53
N ASP A 80 -24.25 -1.11 2.01
CA ASP A 80 -23.60 -2.24 2.67
C ASP A 80 -22.14 -2.35 2.25
N VAL A 81 -21.22 -2.51 3.19
CA VAL A 81 -19.79 -2.71 2.91
C VAL A 81 -19.44 -4.17 3.13
N VAL A 82 -19.09 -4.89 2.06
CA VAL A 82 -18.74 -6.31 2.11
C VAL A 82 -17.27 -6.52 1.73
N LYS A 83 -16.68 -7.60 2.24
CA LYS A 83 -15.33 -8.05 1.83
C LYS A 83 -15.33 -8.36 0.34
N ALA A 84 -14.25 -7.94 -0.35
CA ALA A 84 -14.06 -8.12 -1.78
C ALA A 84 -12.64 -8.58 -2.06
N GLY A 85 -12.50 -9.41 -3.10
CA GLY A 85 -11.19 -9.90 -3.52
C GLY A 85 -10.62 -10.97 -2.59
N ARG A 86 -9.32 -11.23 -2.74
CA ARG A 86 -8.59 -12.18 -1.89
C ARG A 86 -7.87 -11.43 -0.76
N PRO A 87 -7.87 -11.98 0.47
CA PRO A 87 -7.12 -11.39 1.57
C PRO A 87 -5.61 -11.53 1.32
N LEU A 88 -4.87 -10.46 1.56
CA LEU A 88 -3.41 -10.41 1.54
C LEU A 88 -2.88 -10.55 2.96
N LEU A 89 -1.93 -11.47 3.19
CA LEU A 89 -1.24 -11.59 4.47
C LEU A 89 -0.29 -10.41 4.66
N VAL A 90 -0.38 -9.76 5.82
CA VAL A 90 0.48 -8.67 6.24
C VAL A 90 1.25 -9.10 7.47
N ILE A 91 2.57 -8.96 7.40
CA ILE A 91 3.50 -9.22 8.49
C ILE A 91 4.07 -7.87 8.90
N ALA A 92 3.88 -7.47 10.15
CA ALA A 92 4.24 -6.17 10.67
C ALA A 92 5.16 -6.30 11.90
N PRO A 93 6.48 -6.51 11.69
CA PRO A 93 7.42 -6.79 12.78
C PRO A 93 7.48 -5.69 13.84
N THR A 94 7.24 -4.44 13.44
CA THR A 94 7.31 -3.26 14.32
C THR A 94 5.95 -2.84 14.87
N LEU A 95 4.88 -3.61 14.64
CA LEU A 95 3.54 -3.30 15.13
C LEU A 95 3.51 -3.37 16.66
N ASP A 96 3.03 -2.29 17.28
CA ASP A 96 2.99 -2.16 18.74
C ASP A 96 1.60 -1.81 19.28
N ALA A 97 0.73 -1.29 18.41
CA ALA A 97 -0.68 -1.10 18.73
C ALA A 97 -1.51 -2.37 18.46
N ALA A 98 -2.56 -2.57 19.26
CA ALA A 98 -3.55 -3.60 18.99
C ALA A 98 -4.40 -3.24 17.76
N LEU A 99 -4.60 -4.21 16.88
CA LEU A 99 -5.50 -4.05 15.73
C LEU A 99 -6.92 -4.43 16.12
N THR A 100 -7.88 -3.80 15.46
CA THR A 100 -9.29 -4.15 15.54
C THR A 100 -9.72 -4.69 14.19
N ALA A 101 -10.33 -5.88 14.18
CA ALA A 101 -10.95 -6.42 12.97
C ALA A 101 -11.97 -5.41 12.42
N ASN A 102 -12.16 -5.42 11.10
CA ASN A 102 -13.00 -4.45 10.39
C ASN A 102 -12.48 -3.00 10.37
N ASN A 103 -11.38 -2.66 11.05
CA ASN A 103 -10.77 -1.33 10.91
C ASN A 103 -10.10 -1.16 9.54
N TYR A 104 -10.04 0.08 9.06
CA TYR A 104 -9.31 0.46 7.85
C TYR A 104 -7.92 0.95 8.22
N LEU A 105 -6.93 0.43 7.51
CA LEU A 105 -5.53 0.78 7.69
C LEU A 105 -4.93 1.24 6.35
N THR A 106 -3.98 2.16 6.43
CA THR A 106 -3.05 2.44 5.34
C THR A 106 -1.72 1.79 5.67
N ILE A 107 -1.27 0.88 4.82
CA ILE A 107 -0.13 0.01 5.07
C ILE A 107 0.90 0.28 3.99
N VAL A 108 2.11 0.61 4.41
CA VAL A 108 3.28 0.72 3.55
C VAL A 108 4.20 -0.45 3.86
N GLY A 109 4.62 -1.17 2.82
CA GLY A 109 5.46 -2.34 3.01
C GLY A 109 6.03 -2.88 1.72
N ALA A 110 7.00 -3.78 1.86
CA ALA A 110 7.60 -4.47 0.73
C ALA A 110 6.78 -5.72 0.37
N VAL A 111 6.47 -5.91 -0.91
CA VAL A 111 5.88 -7.16 -1.39
C VAL A 111 6.97 -8.21 -1.49
N ILE A 112 6.77 -9.34 -0.80
CA ILE A 112 7.72 -10.45 -0.79
C ILE A 112 6.97 -11.78 -0.99
N LYS A 113 7.72 -12.83 -1.29
CA LYS A 113 7.20 -14.20 -1.12
C LYS A 113 7.36 -14.57 0.35
N PHE A 114 6.35 -15.22 0.90
CA PHE A 114 6.40 -15.73 2.26
C PHE A 114 7.44 -16.83 2.34
N ASP A 115 8.46 -16.56 3.13
CA ASP A 115 9.49 -17.50 3.51
C ASP A 115 10.01 -17.08 4.88
N ALA A 116 9.94 -17.99 5.86
CA ALA A 116 10.28 -17.67 7.25
C ALA A 116 11.74 -17.20 7.39
N ALA A 117 12.67 -17.77 6.62
CA ALA A 117 14.08 -17.38 6.64
C ALA A 117 14.32 -16.00 6.00
N ALA A 118 13.62 -15.68 4.91
CA ALA A 118 13.67 -14.38 4.27
C ALA A 118 13.08 -13.28 5.16
N ILE A 119 11.97 -13.59 5.86
CA ILE A 119 11.35 -12.66 6.83
C ILE A 119 12.31 -12.40 7.98
N ALA A 120 12.88 -13.45 8.60
CA ALA A 120 13.85 -13.31 9.68
C ALA A 120 15.10 -12.52 9.24
N SER A 121 15.53 -12.68 7.98
CA SER A 121 16.68 -11.94 7.44
C SER A 121 16.38 -10.45 7.21
N LYS A 122 15.13 -10.09 6.91
CA LYS A 122 14.70 -8.70 6.66
C LYS A 122 14.25 -7.97 7.93
N ALA A 123 13.81 -8.72 8.94
CA ALA A 123 13.36 -8.19 10.21
C ALA A 123 14.26 -8.76 11.32
N LYS A 124 15.34 -8.05 11.63
CA LYS A 124 16.23 -8.40 12.75
C LYS A 124 15.41 -8.44 14.04
N ASP A 125 15.67 -9.44 14.88
CA ASP A 125 15.01 -9.65 16.17
C ASP A 125 13.50 -9.94 16.11
N TYR A 126 12.96 -10.19 14.92
CA TYR A 126 11.57 -10.58 14.73
C TYR A 126 11.41 -12.10 14.73
N GLN A 127 10.53 -12.59 15.60
CA GLN A 127 10.07 -13.97 15.58
C GLN A 127 8.68 -14.03 14.97
N LEU A 128 8.54 -14.84 13.92
CA LEU A 128 7.26 -15.04 13.25
C LEU A 128 6.34 -15.85 14.17
N ASP A 129 5.39 -15.16 14.78
CA ASP A 129 4.37 -15.75 15.64
C ASP A 129 3.16 -16.15 14.80
N LEU A 130 3.23 -17.32 14.17
CA LEU A 130 2.15 -17.91 13.39
C LEU A 130 2.03 -19.41 13.69
N ALA A 131 0.80 -19.90 13.71
CA ALA A 131 0.55 -21.33 13.83
C ALA A 131 1.12 -22.10 12.61
N PRO A 132 1.65 -23.32 12.79
CA PRO A 132 2.32 -24.07 11.72
C PRO A 132 1.44 -24.35 10.49
N ASP A 133 0.14 -24.54 10.68
CA ASP A 133 -0.85 -24.73 9.62
C ASP A 133 -1.01 -23.47 8.76
N VAL A 134 -0.98 -22.28 9.38
CA VAL A 134 -1.01 -21.00 8.68
C VAL A 134 0.28 -20.77 7.91
N VAL A 135 1.44 -21.08 8.52
CA VAL A 135 2.74 -21.02 7.84
C VAL A 135 2.74 -21.89 6.58
N ALA A 136 2.29 -23.15 6.69
CA ALA A 136 2.21 -24.06 5.55
C ALA A 136 1.25 -23.56 4.46
N LYS A 137 0.11 -22.96 4.84
CA LYS A 137 -0.86 -22.38 3.90
C LYS A 137 -0.28 -21.23 3.09
N TYR A 138 0.54 -20.38 3.71
CA TYR A 138 1.08 -19.18 3.08
C TYR A 138 2.48 -19.37 2.47
N GLN A 139 3.15 -20.51 2.70
CA GLN A 139 4.49 -20.77 2.15
C GLN A 139 4.55 -20.53 0.64
N GLY A 140 5.49 -19.68 0.20
CA GLY A 140 5.67 -19.31 -1.20
C GLY A 140 4.62 -18.34 -1.78
N GLN A 141 3.57 -18.00 -1.02
CA GLN A 141 2.57 -17.02 -1.45
C GLN A 141 3.08 -15.59 -1.33
N THR A 142 2.44 -14.68 -2.06
CA THR A 142 2.73 -13.25 -1.99
C THR A 142 2.15 -12.65 -0.73
N VAL A 143 3.01 -11.96 0.02
CA VAL A 143 2.67 -11.32 1.30
C VAL A 143 3.31 -9.94 1.36
N LEU A 144 2.83 -9.13 2.30
CA LEU A 144 3.35 -7.80 2.53
C LEU A 144 4.13 -7.75 3.84
N LEU A 145 5.41 -7.39 3.76
CA LEU A 145 6.20 -7.04 4.93
C LEU A 145 6.03 -5.55 5.22
N ALA A 146 5.16 -5.22 6.18
CA ALA A 146 4.83 -3.86 6.54
C ALA A 146 5.98 -3.18 7.30
N THR A 147 6.31 -1.97 6.86
CA THR A 147 7.24 -1.06 7.55
C THR A 147 6.49 0.03 8.30
N THR A 148 5.33 0.45 7.78
CA THR A 148 4.51 1.50 8.36
C THR A 148 3.05 1.12 8.27
N ILE A 149 2.32 1.26 9.38
CA ILE A 149 0.87 1.09 9.42
C ILE A 149 0.26 2.33 10.04
N LEU A 150 -0.67 2.95 9.32
CA LEU A 150 -1.46 4.09 9.77
C LEU A 150 -2.91 3.66 9.97
N SER A 151 -3.53 4.13 11.05
CA SER A 151 -4.97 4.05 11.24
C SER A 151 -5.73 4.99 10.28
N SER A 152 -7.05 4.86 10.24
CA SER A 152 -7.94 5.81 9.56
C SER A 152 -7.83 7.26 10.07
N THR A 153 -7.33 7.45 11.30
CA THR A 153 -7.05 8.76 11.90
C THR A 153 -5.63 9.25 11.63
N SER A 154 -4.90 8.61 10.71
CA SER A 154 -3.49 8.90 10.40
C SER A 154 -2.54 8.72 11.60
N THR A 155 -2.93 7.91 12.59
CA THR A 155 -2.07 7.56 13.72
C THR A 155 -1.17 6.40 13.31
N GLU A 156 0.14 6.56 13.47
CA GLU A 156 1.08 5.47 13.23
C GLU A 156 0.97 4.40 14.33
N LEU A 157 0.75 3.16 13.91
CA LEU A 157 0.57 1.98 14.76
C LEU A 157 1.87 1.17 14.91
N THR A 158 2.86 1.45 14.07
CA THR A 158 4.19 0.84 14.07
C THR A 158 5.18 1.67 14.87
N ARG A 159 6.13 1.01 15.52
CA ARG A 159 7.32 1.67 16.08
C ARG A 159 8.22 2.13 14.94
N LYS A 160 8.91 3.24 15.17
CA LYS A 160 9.99 3.68 14.27
C LYS A 160 11.06 2.59 14.21
N PRO A 161 11.56 2.23 13.02
CA PRO A 161 12.70 1.34 12.90
C PRO A 161 13.87 1.92 13.71
N THR A 162 14.48 1.10 14.56
CA THR A 162 15.74 1.47 15.22
C THR A 162 16.81 1.67 14.13
N PRO A 163 17.55 2.80 14.13
CA PRO A 163 18.55 3.10 13.10
C PRO A 163 19.70 2.09 13.06
#